data_AF-A0A9P4YMZ8-F1
#
_entry.id   AF-A0A9P4YMZ8-F1
#
_cell.length_a   1.000
_cell.length_b   1.000
_cell.length_c   1.000
_cell.angle_alpha   90.00
_cell.angle_beta   90.00
_cell.angle_gamma   90.00
#
_symmetry.space_group_name_H-M   'P 1'
#
loop_
_entity.id
_entity.type
_entity.pdbx_description
1 polymer ?
#
loop_
_entity_poly.entity_id
_entity_poly.type
_entity_poly.pdbx_seq_one_letter_code
_entity_poly.pdbx_strand_id
1 'polypeptide(L)'
;MVKRLRSEKIIRDGYMNLRCHSEPGCPEHIHPIAGGDDLSSIPEAAVIGNSWLELFPGTNVPEVLSQPCCAQFAVSADRIRRIPRETYIYYRDWLLETSLSDSLSGRVWEYLWQYVFAGVAELCPEDHVCYCEGYGICFKGKLEFQYFYEIQSLGQDIQKQLNALKRDDGTVIRGFEKKAQAMQAKINKLVVEIEEIKSRVLRE
;
A
#
# COMPACT_ATOMS: atom_id res chain seq x y z
N MET A 1 5.56 -16.98 2.22
CA MET A 1 6.81 -16.29 2.62
C MET A 1 6.98 -15.06 1.74
N VAL A 2 7.21 -13.89 2.33
CA VAL A 2 7.43 -12.64 1.58
C VAL A 2 8.79 -12.72 0.88
N LYS A 3 8.83 -12.46 -0.43
CA LYS A 3 10.08 -12.52 -1.21
C LYS A 3 10.82 -11.19 -1.13
N ARG A 4 12.16 -11.24 -1.12
CA ARG A 4 13.07 -10.08 -1.15
C ARG A 4 12.98 -9.09 0.02
N LEU A 5 12.14 -9.34 1.03
CA LEU A 5 12.08 -8.47 2.21
C LEU A 5 13.45 -8.40 2.89
N ARG A 6 14.00 -7.19 2.99
CA ARG A 6 15.32 -6.93 3.59
C ARG A 6 15.20 -6.80 5.10
N SER A 7 15.72 -7.77 5.83
CA SER A 7 15.69 -7.75 7.29
C SER A 7 16.43 -6.55 7.88
N GLU A 8 17.45 -6.02 7.19
CA GLU A 8 18.21 -4.86 7.64
C GLU A 8 17.31 -3.63 7.79
N LYS A 9 16.40 -3.40 6.84
CA LYS A 9 15.41 -2.30 6.89
C LYS A 9 14.50 -2.44 8.10
N ILE A 10 14.03 -3.65 8.37
CA ILE A 10 13.11 -3.93 9.49
C ILE A 10 13.84 -3.78 10.84
N ILE A 11 15.08 -4.25 10.94
CA ILE A 11 15.87 -4.14 12.17
C ILE A 11 16.22 -2.68 12.45
N ARG A 12 16.67 -1.94 11.42
CA ARG A 12 17.07 -0.53 11.51
C ARG A 12 15.91 0.36 11.97
N ASP A 13 14.74 0.22 11.34
CA ASP A 13 13.61 1.14 11.56
C ASP A 13 12.65 0.59 12.65
N GLY A 14 12.69 -0.72 12.87
CA GLY A 14 11.85 -1.44 13.83
C GLY A 14 10.46 -1.79 13.30
N TYR A 15 9.97 -1.07 12.29
CA TYR A 15 8.65 -1.25 11.67
C TYR A 15 8.71 -0.92 10.18
N MET A 16 7.94 -1.66 9.37
CA MET A 16 7.68 -1.33 7.98
C MET A 16 6.33 -1.90 7.55
N ASN A 17 5.48 -1.07 6.94
CA ASN A 17 4.33 -1.56 6.19
C ASN A 17 4.82 -2.26 4.91
N LEU A 18 4.33 -3.48 4.64
CA LEU A 18 4.78 -4.25 3.49
C LEU A 18 4.19 -3.76 2.17
N ARG A 19 3.13 -2.94 2.22
CA ARG A 19 2.63 -2.21 1.06
C ARG A 19 3.48 -0.98 0.81
N CYS A 20 4.06 -0.87 -0.40
CA CYS A 20 4.79 0.33 -0.82
C CYS A 20 3.97 1.32 -1.67
N HIS A 21 2.79 0.92 -2.18
CA HIS A 21 1.96 1.85 -2.94
C HIS A 21 1.25 2.80 -1.98
N SER A 22 1.47 4.10 -2.18
CA SER A 22 0.88 5.16 -1.34
C SER A 22 -0.66 5.14 -1.34
N GLU A 23 -1.29 4.76 -2.45
CA GLU A 23 -2.75 4.77 -2.57
C GLU A 23 -3.37 3.38 -2.36
N PRO A 24 -4.44 3.26 -1.53
CA PRO A 24 -4.94 4.27 -0.60
C PRO A 24 -4.05 4.38 0.66
N GLY A 25 -4.19 5.47 1.41
CA GLY A 25 -3.62 5.63 2.76
C GLY A 25 -2.56 6.73 2.92
N CYS A 26 -2.03 7.28 1.83
CA CYS A 26 -1.01 8.32 1.85
C CYS A 26 -1.08 9.26 0.64
N PRO A 27 -0.75 10.55 0.81
CA PRO A 27 -0.61 11.31 2.06
C PRO A 27 -1.98 11.82 2.59
N GLU A 28 -2.01 12.43 3.78
CA GLU A 28 -3.19 13.16 4.31
C GLU A 28 -4.51 12.35 4.24
N HIS A 29 -4.47 11.08 4.68
CA HIS A 29 -5.56 10.13 4.47
C HIS A 29 -6.72 10.30 5.47
N ILE A 30 -6.48 10.21 6.78
CA ILE A 30 -7.55 10.33 7.79
C ILE A 30 -7.30 11.53 8.68
N HIS A 31 -8.33 12.36 8.88
CA HIS A 31 -8.35 13.47 9.82
C HIS A 31 -9.22 13.12 11.04
N PRO A 32 -8.66 12.59 12.14
CA PRO A 32 -9.46 12.05 13.26
C PRO A 32 -10.34 13.07 13.99
N ILE A 33 -10.01 14.36 13.87
CA ILE A 33 -10.72 15.48 14.53
C ILE A 33 -11.65 16.21 13.55
N ALA A 34 -11.37 16.18 12.24
CA ALA A 34 -12.12 16.94 11.26
C ALA A 34 -13.36 16.16 10.80
N GLY A 35 -14.54 16.77 10.93
CA GLY A 35 -15.73 16.33 10.19
C GLY A 35 -15.68 16.92 8.77
N GLY A 36 -15.80 16.08 7.74
CA GLY A 36 -15.66 16.54 6.35
C GLY A 36 -15.71 15.42 5.31
N ASP A 37 -14.95 15.59 4.22
CA ASP A 37 -14.92 14.72 3.04
C ASP A 37 -14.49 13.27 3.37
N ASP A 38 -13.64 13.08 4.37
CA ASP A 38 -13.20 11.75 4.85
C ASP A 38 -14.39 10.88 5.25
N LEU A 39 -15.39 11.44 5.95
CA LEU A 39 -16.57 10.69 6.40
C LEU A 39 -17.41 10.13 5.26
N SER A 40 -17.28 10.71 4.05
CA SER A 40 -18.00 10.26 2.86
C SER A 40 -17.27 9.16 2.08
N SER A 41 -15.95 9.03 2.25
CA SER A 41 -15.09 8.21 1.39
C SER A 41 -14.22 7.20 2.15
N ILE A 42 -14.02 7.39 3.45
CA ILE A 42 -13.14 6.63 4.32
C ILE A 42 -13.94 6.11 5.52
N PRO A 43 -14.40 4.84 5.49
CA PRO A 43 -15.29 4.29 6.51
C PRO A 43 -14.78 4.44 7.95
N GLU A 44 -13.47 4.25 8.15
CA GLU A 44 -12.83 4.33 9.46
C GLU A 44 -12.68 5.75 10.03
N ALA A 45 -12.75 6.78 9.19
CA ALA A 45 -12.63 8.17 9.64
C ALA A 45 -13.73 8.55 10.65
N ALA A 46 -14.91 7.94 10.53
CA ALA A 46 -16.03 8.16 11.44
C ALA A 46 -15.81 7.64 12.87
N VAL A 47 -14.88 6.71 13.07
CA VAL A 47 -14.70 5.99 14.35
C VAL A 47 -13.29 6.12 14.92
N ILE A 48 -12.30 6.51 14.11
CA ILE A 48 -10.90 6.48 14.53
C ILE A 48 -10.59 7.48 15.65
N GLY A 49 -11.24 8.64 15.69
CA GLY A 49 -11.04 9.65 16.73
C GLY A 49 -11.43 9.12 18.12
N ASN A 50 -12.61 8.50 18.22
CA ASN A 50 -13.06 7.87 19.47
C ASN A 50 -12.21 6.64 19.82
N SER A 51 -11.89 5.82 18.82
CA SER A 51 -11.04 4.64 19.00
C SER A 51 -9.64 5.01 19.50
N TRP A 52 -9.09 6.15 19.05
CA TRP A 52 -7.81 6.68 19.53
C TRP A 52 -7.86 7.03 21.01
N LEU A 53 -8.90 7.75 21.45
CA LEU A 53 -9.05 8.16 22.84
C LEU A 53 -9.20 6.96 23.78
N GLU A 54 -9.85 5.89 23.31
CA GLU A 54 -9.91 4.63 24.02
C GLU A 54 -8.54 3.96 24.05
N LEU A 55 -7.90 3.72 22.90
CA LEU A 55 -6.65 2.94 22.79
C LEU A 55 -5.41 3.64 23.37
N PHE A 56 -5.37 4.97 23.37
CA PHE A 56 -4.23 5.78 23.78
C PHE A 56 -4.62 6.87 24.78
N PRO A 57 -5.13 6.50 25.97
CA PRO A 57 -5.66 7.46 26.93
C PRO A 57 -4.57 8.46 27.37
N GLY A 58 -4.92 9.75 27.38
CA GLY A 58 -3.99 10.83 27.73
C GLY A 58 -3.04 11.24 26.59
N THR A 59 -3.15 10.64 25.41
CA THR A 59 -2.41 11.06 24.21
C THR A 59 -3.28 12.00 23.37
N ASN A 60 -2.70 13.09 22.89
CA ASN A 60 -3.37 13.96 21.93
C ASN A 60 -3.73 13.18 20.66
N VAL A 61 -4.96 13.38 20.17
CA VAL A 61 -5.39 12.88 18.87
C VAL A 61 -4.59 13.62 17.80
N PRO A 62 -3.96 12.93 16.84
CA PRO A 62 -3.21 13.58 15.77
C PRO A 62 -4.15 14.30 14.81
N GLU A 63 -3.64 15.33 14.13
CA GLU A 63 -4.37 16.05 13.09
C GLU A 63 -4.63 15.14 11.88
N VAL A 64 -3.64 14.33 11.52
CA VAL A 64 -3.64 13.40 10.39
C VAL A 64 -3.11 12.04 10.82
N LEU A 65 -3.75 10.96 10.34
CA LEU A 65 -3.23 9.59 10.37
C LEU A 65 -3.06 9.09 8.94
N SER A 66 -1.84 8.74 8.57
CA SER A 66 -1.52 8.26 7.22
C SER A 66 -0.45 7.19 7.21
N GLN A 67 -0.69 6.12 6.47
CA GLN A 67 0.31 5.14 6.05
C GLN A 67 -0.29 4.34 4.88
N PRO A 68 0.50 3.66 4.04
CA PRO A 68 -0.04 2.78 3.01
C PRO A 68 -1.08 1.82 3.61
N CYS A 69 -2.20 1.64 2.94
CA CYS A 69 -3.27 0.78 3.46
C CYS A 69 -2.82 -0.67 3.67
N CYS A 70 -3.73 -1.46 4.23
CA CYS A 70 -3.59 -2.85 4.65
C CYS A 70 -2.77 -3.03 5.95
N ALA A 71 -3.13 -4.04 6.74
CA ALA A 71 -2.43 -4.39 7.98
C ALA A 71 -1.34 -5.46 7.79
N GLN A 72 -0.68 -5.51 6.63
CA GLN A 72 0.47 -6.40 6.41
C GLN A 72 1.77 -5.63 6.68
N PHE A 73 2.46 -5.96 7.77
CA PHE A 73 3.68 -5.25 8.18
C PHE A 73 4.73 -6.22 8.73
N ALA A 74 5.96 -5.74 8.86
CA ALA A 74 7.05 -6.43 9.55
C ALA A 74 7.55 -5.58 10.72
N VAL A 75 7.85 -6.24 11.84
CA VAL A 75 8.33 -5.60 13.08
C VAL A 75 9.57 -6.34 13.55
N SER A 76 10.58 -5.62 14.01
CA SER A 76 11.76 -6.25 14.58
C SER A 76 11.47 -6.91 15.93
N ALA A 77 12.25 -7.93 16.26
CA ALA A 77 12.20 -8.63 17.54
C ALA A 77 12.35 -7.67 18.73
N ASP A 78 13.21 -6.67 18.61
CA ASP A 78 13.43 -5.66 19.64
C ASP A 78 12.25 -4.71 19.72
N ARG A 79 11.71 -4.27 18.57
CA ARG A 79 10.59 -3.33 18.54
C ARG A 79 9.33 -3.91 19.16
N ILE A 80 8.96 -5.14 18.78
CA ILE A 80 7.75 -5.78 19.29
C ILE A 80 7.83 -6.03 20.81
N ARG A 81 9.04 -6.27 21.36
CA ARG A 81 9.24 -6.52 22.80
C ARG A 81 9.37 -5.26 23.65
N ARG A 82 9.51 -4.07 23.04
CA ARG A 82 9.49 -2.79 23.78
C ARG A 82 8.13 -2.45 24.35
N ILE A 83 7.07 -2.99 23.77
CA ILE A 83 5.70 -2.84 24.26
C ILE A 83 5.44 -3.96 25.27
N PRO A 84 5.05 -3.64 26.52
CA PRO A 84 4.70 -4.65 27.51
C PRO A 84 3.60 -5.57 27.02
N ARG A 85 3.62 -6.83 27.47
CA ARG A 85 2.62 -7.83 27.09
C ARG A 85 1.20 -7.36 27.47
N GLU A 86 1.08 -6.68 28.59
CA GLU A 86 -0.16 -6.15 29.14
C GLU A 86 -0.81 -5.14 28.19
N THR A 87 0.00 -4.34 27.47
CA THR A 87 -0.48 -3.41 26.46
C THR A 87 -1.06 -4.14 25.25
N TYR A 88 -0.46 -5.25 24.81
CA TYR A 88 -1.05 -6.08 23.74
C TYR A 88 -2.34 -6.77 24.18
N ILE A 89 -2.43 -7.19 25.45
CA ILE A 89 -3.66 -7.73 26.02
C ILE A 89 -4.74 -6.67 25.97
N TYR A 90 -4.43 -5.44 26.39
CA TYR A 90 -5.35 -4.31 26.32
C TYR A 90 -5.85 -4.03 24.90
N TYR A 91 -4.94 -3.99 23.91
CA TYR A 91 -5.30 -3.81 22.49
C TYR A 91 -6.19 -4.93 21.94
N ARG A 92 -5.91 -6.17 22.33
CA ARG A 92 -6.73 -7.33 21.97
C ARG A 92 -8.12 -7.24 22.62
N ASP A 93 -8.18 -6.88 23.90
CA ASP A 93 -9.43 -6.83 24.65
C ASP A 93 -10.33 -5.72 24.09
N TRP A 94 -9.77 -4.56 23.73
CA TRP A 94 -10.49 -3.54 22.95
C TRP A 94 -11.09 -4.09 21.66
N LEU A 95 -10.32 -4.88 20.90
CA LEU A 95 -10.78 -5.49 19.64
C LEU A 95 -11.89 -6.53 19.87
N LEU A 96 -11.90 -7.22 21.01
CA LEU A 96 -12.90 -8.24 21.36
C LEU A 96 -14.18 -7.64 21.96
N GLU A 97 -14.07 -6.49 22.63
CA GLU A 97 -15.16 -5.87 23.40
C GLU A 97 -15.84 -4.72 22.65
N THR A 98 -15.20 -4.17 21.62
CA THR A 98 -15.75 -3.07 20.83
C THR A 98 -17.07 -3.45 20.14
N SER A 99 -17.99 -2.48 20.05
CA SER A 99 -19.25 -2.64 19.31
C SER A 99 -19.10 -2.42 17.81
N LEU A 100 -17.91 -2.03 17.35
CA LEU A 100 -17.59 -1.87 15.95
C LEU A 100 -17.64 -3.22 15.22
N SER A 101 -18.15 -3.23 13.99
CA SER A 101 -18.03 -4.42 13.13
C SER A 101 -16.56 -4.77 12.87
N ASP A 102 -16.25 -6.04 12.68
CA ASP A 102 -14.89 -6.54 12.34
C ASP A 102 -14.24 -5.77 11.17
N SER A 103 -15.05 -5.35 10.19
CA SER A 103 -14.59 -4.55 9.05
C SER A 103 -14.06 -3.18 9.48
N LEU A 104 -14.75 -2.49 10.40
CA LEU A 104 -14.35 -1.17 10.89
C LEU A 104 -13.23 -1.27 11.92
N SER A 105 -13.32 -2.19 12.89
CA SER A 105 -12.26 -2.36 13.90
C SER A 105 -10.95 -2.81 13.26
N GLY A 106 -11.00 -3.65 12.22
CA GLY A 106 -9.84 -4.01 11.41
C GLY A 106 -9.20 -2.81 10.70
N ARG A 107 -10.02 -1.91 10.11
CA ARG A 107 -9.55 -0.68 9.47
C ARG A 107 -8.99 0.34 10.46
N VAL A 108 -9.53 0.41 11.68
CA VAL A 108 -8.91 1.21 12.74
C VAL A 108 -7.48 0.71 12.99
N TRP A 109 -7.29 -0.57 13.25
CA TRP A 109 -5.96 -1.14 13.48
C TRP A 109 -5.01 -0.98 12.29
N GLU A 110 -5.54 -1.06 11.06
CA GLU A 110 -4.78 -0.80 9.84
C GLU A 110 -4.02 0.54 9.88
N TYR A 111 -4.61 1.60 10.44
CA TYR A 111 -4.00 2.94 10.53
C TYR A 111 -3.43 3.29 11.91
N LEU A 112 -3.23 2.31 12.79
CA LEU A 112 -2.60 2.52 14.10
C LEU A 112 -1.23 1.85 14.25
N TRP A 113 -0.87 0.89 13.40
CA TRP A 113 0.39 0.14 13.55
C TRP A 113 1.64 1.01 13.43
N GLN A 114 1.64 2.02 12.56
CA GLN A 114 2.71 3.00 12.45
C GLN A 114 2.87 3.83 13.72
N TYR A 115 1.76 4.18 14.38
CA TYR A 115 1.83 4.86 15.67
C TYR A 115 2.36 3.92 16.76
N VAL A 116 1.81 2.71 16.86
CA VAL A 116 2.20 1.70 17.86
C VAL A 116 3.69 1.34 17.77
N PHE A 117 4.20 1.08 16.56
CA PHE A 117 5.56 0.56 16.39
C PHE A 117 6.59 1.60 15.96
N ALA A 118 6.21 2.66 15.25
CA ALA A 118 7.14 3.70 14.83
C ALA A 118 6.99 5.01 15.65
N GLY A 119 5.91 5.18 16.41
CA GLY A 119 5.69 6.37 17.24
C GLY A 119 5.37 7.63 16.43
N VAL A 120 4.91 7.46 15.19
CA VAL A 120 4.55 8.56 14.28
C VAL A 120 3.11 8.38 13.81
N ALA A 121 2.38 9.48 13.62
CA ALA A 121 1.02 9.45 13.10
C ALA A 121 1.00 9.23 11.57
N GLU A 122 2.03 9.72 10.89
CA GLU A 122 2.19 9.66 9.45
C GLU A 122 3.48 8.93 9.06
N LEU A 123 3.37 7.91 8.22
CA LEU A 123 4.49 7.15 7.67
C LEU A 123 4.26 6.84 6.20
N CYS A 124 4.54 7.83 5.35
CA CYS A 124 4.32 7.79 3.91
C CYS A 124 5.65 7.95 3.13
N PRO A 125 6.54 6.94 3.12
CA PRO A 125 7.74 6.99 2.30
C PRO A 125 7.35 7.00 0.82
N GLU A 126 8.16 7.65 -0.03
CA GLU A 126 7.96 7.55 -1.48
C GLU A 126 8.03 6.08 -1.94
N ASP A 127 7.11 5.66 -2.81
CA ASP A 127 6.98 4.27 -3.25
C ASP A 127 8.32 3.65 -3.70
N HIS A 128 9.08 4.38 -4.53
CA HIS A 128 10.37 3.91 -5.05
C HIS A 128 11.43 3.73 -3.95
N VAL A 129 11.39 4.55 -2.90
CA VAL A 129 12.26 4.41 -1.72
C VAL A 129 11.84 3.20 -0.91
N CYS A 130 10.53 3.00 -0.70
CA CYS A 130 10.00 1.82 -0.01
C CYS A 130 10.44 0.52 -0.70
N TYR A 131 10.32 0.45 -2.02
CA TYR A 131 10.76 -0.71 -2.80
C TYR A 131 12.27 -0.94 -2.73
N CYS A 132 13.07 0.12 -2.82
CA CYS A 132 14.52 0.00 -2.78
C CYS A 132 15.02 -0.44 -1.40
N GLU A 133 14.59 0.25 -0.34
CA GLU A 133 15.06 -0.05 1.01
C GLU A 133 14.47 -1.35 1.55
N GLY A 134 13.19 -1.61 1.29
CA GLY A 134 12.47 -2.75 1.83
C GLY A 134 12.64 -4.04 1.05
N TYR A 135 12.81 -3.96 -0.27
CA TYR A 135 12.80 -5.12 -1.16
C TYR A 135 14.03 -5.23 -2.07
N GLY A 136 14.97 -4.27 -1.98
CA GLY A 136 16.11 -4.20 -2.89
C GLY A 136 15.69 -4.02 -4.35
N ILE A 137 14.56 -3.36 -4.60
CA ILE A 137 14.08 -3.06 -5.96
C ILE A 137 14.33 -1.56 -6.19
N CYS A 138 15.53 -1.25 -6.67
CA CYS A 138 16.03 0.13 -6.72
C CYS A 138 15.92 0.73 -8.13
N PHE A 139 14.98 1.68 -8.28
CA PHE A 139 14.88 2.52 -9.47
C PHE A 139 15.91 3.66 -9.39
N LYS A 140 16.28 4.25 -10.54
CA LYS A 140 17.19 5.41 -10.60
C LYS A 140 16.64 6.65 -9.87
N GLY A 141 15.34 6.64 -9.60
CA GLY A 141 14.63 7.68 -8.86
C GLY A 141 13.14 7.64 -9.17
N LYS A 142 12.42 8.63 -8.65
CA LYS A 142 10.97 8.77 -8.78
C LYS A 142 10.47 8.72 -10.23
N LEU A 143 11.13 9.42 -11.16
CA LEU A 143 10.67 9.51 -12.55
C LEU A 143 10.72 8.16 -13.27
N GLU A 144 11.76 7.35 -13.03
CA GLU A 144 11.86 6.02 -13.65
C GLU A 144 10.82 5.06 -13.06
N PHE A 145 10.56 5.17 -11.75
CA PHE A 145 9.48 4.42 -11.10
C PHE A 145 8.12 4.78 -11.69
N GLN A 146 7.78 6.07 -11.77
CA GLN A 146 6.52 6.54 -12.35
C GLN A 146 6.37 6.05 -13.79
N TYR A 147 7.40 6.23 -14.62
CA TYR A 147 7.40 5.74 -15.99
C TYR A 147 7.14 4.23 -16.08
N PHE A 148 7.81 3.43 -15.23
CA PHE A 148 7.63 1.98 -15.19
C PHE A 148 6.18 1.56 -14.90
N TYR A 149 5.50 2.26 -13.99
CA TYR A 149 4.10 1.97 -13.68
C TYR A 149 3.14 2.48 -14.75
N GLU A 150 3.42 3.64 -15.35
CA GLU A 150 2.65 4.19 -16.47
C GLU A 150 2.66 3.24 -17.67
N ILE A 151 3.83 2.71 -18.06
CA ILE A 151 3.92 1.78 -19.20
C ILE A 151 3.27 0.43 -18.89
N GLN A 152 3.29 -0.02 -17.63
CA GLN A 152 2.56 -1.22 -17.21
C GLN A 152 1.05 -1.03 -17.30
N SER A 153 0.52 0.05 -16.72
CA SER A 153 -0.89 0.38 -16.75
C SER A 153 -1.37 0.56 -18.19
N LEU A 154 -0.62 1.29 -19.02
CA LEU A 154 -0.90 1.45 -20.44
C LEU A 154 -0.91 0.09 -21.17
N GLY A 155 0.04 -0.79 -20.88
CA GLY A 155 0.08 -2.13 -21.46
C GLY A 155 -1.16 -2.96 -21.12
N GLN A 156 -1.61 -2.92 -19.86
CA GLN A 156 -2.82 -3.59 -19.40
C GLN A 156 -4.07 -3.03 -20.08
N ASP A 157 -4.19 -1.72 -20.20
CA ASP A 157 -5.32 -1.06 -20.85
C ASP A 157 -5.39 -1.40 -22.34
N ILE A 158 -4.26 -1.36 -23.05
CA ILE A 158 -4.22 -1.77 -24.46
C ILE A 158 -4.57 -3.25 -24.60
N GLN A 159 -4.08 -4.10 -23.70
CA GLN A 159 -4.41 -5.53 -23.71
C GLN A 159 -5.91 -5.77 -23.50
N LYS A 160 -6.55 -5.01 -22.59
CA LYS A 160 -8.00 -5.06 -22.37
C LYS A 160 -8.77 -4.63 -23.61
N GLN A 161 -8.35 -3.55 -24.26
CA GLN A 161 -8.94 -3.10 -25.53
C GLN A 161 -8.75 -4.13 -26.65
N LEU A 162 -7.58 -4.75 -26.74
CA LEU A 162 -7.31 -5.80 -27.72
C LEU A 162 -8.20 -7.03 -27.49
N ASN A 163 -8.39 -7.42 -26.23
CA ASN A 163 -9.28 -8.54 -25.89
C ASN A 163 -10.74 -8.25 -26.26
N ALA A 164 -11.20 -7.00 -26.12
CA ALA A 164 -12.53 -6.59 -26.58
C ALA A 164 -12.72 -6.63 -28.11
N LEU A 165 -11.62 -6.71 -28.88
CA LEU A 165 -11.65 -6.88 -30.34
C LEU A 165 -11.56 -8.35 -30.78
N LYS A 166 -11.51 -9.29 -29.83
CA LYS A 166 -11.47 -10.73 -30.08
C LYS A 166 -12.82 -11.36 -29.75
N ARG A 167 -13.15 -12.42 -30.49
CA ARG A 167 -14.24 -13.34 -30.17
C ARG A 167 -13.80 -14.33 -29.10
N ASP A 168 -14.75 -15.09 -28.57
CA ASP A 168 -14.50 -16.11 -27.54
C ASP A 168 -13.52 -17.21 -27.99
N ASP A 169 -13.46 -17.48 -29.30
CA ASP A 169 -12.50 -18.41 -29.91
C ASP A 169 -11.09 -17.80 -30.10
N GLY A 170 -10.87 -16.56 -29.65
CA GLY A 170 -9.62 -15.83 -29.76
C GLY A 170 -9.38 -15.15 -31.11
N THR A 171 -10.27 -15.35 -32.10
CA THR A 171 -10.14 -14.72 -33.42
C THR A 171 -10.50 -13.24 -33.37
N VAL A 172 -9.81 -12.41 -34.15
CA VAL A 172 -10.07 -10.98 -34.23
C VAL A 172 -11.37 -10.73 -35.00
N ILE A 173 -12.22 -9.83 -34.51
CA ILE A 173 -13.45 -9.42 -35.19
C ILE A 173 -13.10 -8.84 -36.57
N ARG A 174 -13.80 -9.32 -37.61
CA ARG A 174 -13.61 -8.90 -39.00
C ARG A 174 -13.67 -7.38 -39.14
N GLY A 175 -12.67 -6.78 -39.79
CA GLY A 175 -12.54 -5.33 -39.98
C GLY A 175 -11.64 -4.63 -38.94
N PHE A 176 -11.27 -5.31 -37.85
CA PHE A 176 -10.37 -4.79 -36.82
C PHE A 176 -8.94 -5.37 -36.87
N GLU A 177 -8.60 -6.19 -37.87
CA GLU A 177 -7.33 -6.91 -37.96
C GLU A 177 -6.12 -5.96 -37.89
N LYS A 178 -6.16 -4.87 -38.66
CA LYS A 178 -5.09 -3.85 -38.64
C LYS A 178 -4.96 -3.16 -37.28
N LYS A 179 -6.08 -2.86 -36.62
CA LYS A 179 -6.11 -2.22 -35.28
C LYS A 179 -5.56 -3.17 -34.22
N ALA A 180 -5.98 -4.43 -34.25
CA ALA A 180 -5.51 -5.47 -33.35
C ALA A 180 -3.99 -5.71 -33.52
N GLN A 181 -3.51 -5.74 -34.77
CA GLN A 181 -2.08 -5.87 -35.07
C GLN A 181 -1.27 -4.68 -34.52
N ALA A 182 -1.76 -3.44 -34.71
CA ALA A 182 -1.10 -2.25 -34.19
C ALA A 182 -1.07 -2.22 -32.64
N MET A 183 -2.18 -2.60 -32.00
CA MET A 183 -2.25 -2.74 -30.54
C MET A 183 -1.25 -3.79 -30.03
N GLN A 184 -1.20 -4.96 -30.68
CA GLN A 184 -0.25 -6.01 -30.31
C GLN A 184 1.21 -5.56 -30.48
N ALA A 185 1.53 -4.85 -31.56
CA ALA A 185 2.86 -4.30 -31.76
C ALA A 185 3.25 -3.30 -30.65
N LYS A 186 2.31 -2.45 -30.23
CA LYS A 186 2.51 -1.52 -29.11
C LYS A 186 2.74 -2.26 -27.79
N ILE A 187 1.95 -3.30 -27.50
CA ILE A 187 2.14 -4.15 -26.31
C ILE A 187 3.53 -4.78 -26.33
N ASN A 188 3.94 -5.37 -27.45
CA ASN A 188 5.25 -6.01 -27.57
C ASN A 188 6.40 -5.03 -27.28
N LYS A 189 6.28 -3.77 -27.76
CA LYS A 189 7.26 -2.73 -27.45
C LYS A 189 7.31 -2.40 -25.96
N LEU A 190 6.15 -2.19 -25.32
CA LEU A 190 6.07 -1.90 -23.89
C LEU A 190 6.64 -3.05 -23.04
N VAL A 191 6.38 -4.30 -23.43
CA VAL A 191 6.90 -5.49 -22.75
C VAL A 191 8.43 -5.51 -22.77
N VAL A 192 9.07 -5.19 -23.89
CA VAL A 192 10.54 -5.12 -23.98
C VAL A 192 11.08 -4.08 -23.00
N GLU A 193 10.52 -2.86 -23.00
CA GLU A 193 10.94 -1.79 -22.09
C GLU A 193 10.74 -2.15 -20.62
N ILE A 194 9.60 -2.78 -20.28
CA ILE A 194 9.31 -3.27 -18.93
C ILE A 194 10.36 -4.30 -18.49
N GLU A 195 10.70 -5.26 -19.34
CA GLU A 195 11.68 -6.31 -19.02
C GLU A 195 13.10 -5.75 -18.91
N GLU A 196 13.46 -4.74 -19.70
CA GLU A 196 14.72 -4.01 -19.53
C GLU A 196 14.82 -3.36 -18.14
N ILE A 197 13.78 -2.64 -17.71
CA ILE A 197 13.73 -2.04 -16.37
C ILE A 197 13.78 -3.12 -15.28
N LYS A 198 12.92 -4.15 -15.37
CA LYS A 198 12.89 -5.27 -14.41
C LYS A 198 14.24 -5.94 -14.27
N SER A 199 14.90 -6.25 -15.38
CA SER A 199 16.20 -6.92 -15.37
C SER A 199 17.21 -6.11 -14.59
N ARG A 200 17.18 -4.77 -14.67
CA ARG A 200 18.07 -3.90 -13.89
C ARG A 200 17.69 -3.86 -12.41
N VAL A 201 16.42 -3.60 -12.08
CA VAL A 201 16.01 -3.40 -10.67
C VAL A 201 15.94 -4.69 -9.86
N LEU A 202 15.95 -5.87 -10.50
CA LEU A 202 15.93 -7.17 -9.83
C LEU A 202 17.30 -7.85 -9.73
N ARG A 203 18.33 -7.33 -10.40
CA ARG A 203 19.70 -7.89 -10.41
C ARG A 203 20.51 -7.56 -9.14
N GLU A 204 20.12 -6.51 -8.43
CA GLU A 204 20.68 -6.09 -7.13
C GLU A 204 20.01 -6.83 -5.97
#